data_AF-P90860-F1
#
_entry.id   AF-P90860-F1
#
_cell.length_a   1.000
_cell.length_b   1.000
_cell.length_c   1.000
_cell.angle_alpha   90.00
_cell.angle_beta   90.00
_cell.angle_gamma   90.00
#
_symmetry.space_group_name_H-M   'P 1'
#
loop_
_entity.id
_entity.type
_entity.pdbx_description
1 polymer ?
#
loop_
_entity_poly.entity_id
_entity_poly.type
_entity_poly.pdbx_seq_one_letter_code
_entity_poly.pdbx_strand_id
1 'polypeptide(L)'
;MSLSLLTPRLVTKNTIARIVLVRNASSGLTLKHEQTIKINDQQGFFKYQRDVSRDTRYSNPAKPGDTAARFMFRKLGHAYEIYPLFGLLAIWCVLFGYTVWYSFEKAEIWLDRSHTVAPWDWERIRNNYWKKPTLVFDPTGVTHQRLEILETLQDEMVAAAKERGTR
;
A
#
# COMPACT_ATOMS: atom_id res chain seq x y z
N MET A 1 -5.25 11.79 -15.29
CA MET A 1 -6.63 11.98 -14.80
C MET A 1 -6.66 13.21 -13.91
N SER A 2 -7.20 14.31 -14.45
CA SER A 2 -6.93 15.71 -14.07
C SER A 2 -7.61 16.17 -12.78
N LEU A 3 -6.81 16.72 -11.86
CA LEU A 3 -7.24 17.48 -10.67
C LEU A 3 -7.49 18.97 -10.99
N SER A 4 -8.34 19.29 -11.96
CA SER A 4 -8.65 20.70 -12.26
C SER A 4 -10.06 20.90 -12.84
N LEU A 5 -11.07 20.77 -11.99
CA LEU A 5 -12.43 21.28 -12.23
C LEU A 5 -12.72 22.53 -11.37
N LEU A 6 -11.74 23.42 -11.26
CA LEU A 6 -11.98 24.79 -10.81
C LEU A 6 -11.70 25.72 -11.99
N THR A 7 -12.77 26.04 -12.72
CA THR A 7 -12.80 27.15 -13.65
C THR A 7 -12.49 28.44 -12.89
N PRO A 8 -11.43 29.20 -13.25
CA PRO A 8 -11.12 30.44 -12.57
C PRO A 8 -11.97 31.55 -13.17
N ARG A 9 -13.25 31.64 -12.77
CA ARG A 9 -13.93 32.94 -12.84
C ARG A 9 -13.25 33.83 -11.82
N LEU A 10 -12.68 34.97 -12.23
CA LEU A 10 -12.05 36.02 -11.41
C LEU A 10 -12.56 36.05 -9.96
N VAL A 11 -11.97 35.21 -9.10
CA VAL A 11 -12.25 35.20 -7.66
C VAL A 11 -11.25 36.18 -7.06
N THR A 12 -11.75 37.35 -6.67
CA THR A 12 -10.96 38.39 -5.99
C THR A 12 -10.24 37.79 -4.78
N LYS A 13 -9.00 38.22 -4.49
CA LYS A 13 -8.20 37.70 -3.36
C LYS A 13 -8.98 37.72 -2.04
N ASN A 14 -9.81 38.75 -1.84
CA ASN A 14 -10.69 38.86 -0.67
C ASN A 14 -11.73 37.74 -0.59
N THR A 15 -12.23 37.25 -1.72
CA THR A 15 -13.23 36.18 -1.77
C THR A 15 -12.60 34.83 -1.47
N ILE A 16 -11.38 34.55 -1.95
CA ILE A 16 -10.60 33.36 -1.54
C ILE A 16 -10.31 33.40 -0.04
N ALA A 17 -9.83 34.54 0.47
CA ALA A 17 -9.57 34.72 1.89
C ALA A 17 -10.84 34.48 2.73
N ARG A 18 -12.01 34.98 2.29
CA ARG A 18 -13.30 34.73 2.94
C ARG A 18 -13.69 33.26 2.92
N ILE A 19 -13.50 32.57 1.80
CA ILE A 19 -13.80 31.13 1.70
C ILE A 19 -12.92 30.35 2.68
N VAL A 20 -11.62 30.64 2.74
CA VAL A 20 -10.69 29.99 3.68
C VAL A 20 -11.07 30.29 5.14
N LEU A 21 -11.41 31.55 5.46
CA LEU A 21 -11.84 31.94 6.80
C LEU A 21 -13.15 31.24 7.22
N VAL A 22 -14.16 31.20 6.35
CA VAL A 22 -15.43 30.52 6.64
C VAL A 22 -15.21 29.01 6.82
N ARG A 23 -14.34 28.40 6.01
CA ARG A 23 -14.03 26.98 6.12
C ARG A 23 -13.33 26.66 7.45
N ASN A 24 -12.36 27.46 7.86
CA ASN A 24 -11.66 27.31 9.14
C ASN A 24 -12.54 27.67 10.35
N ALA A 25 -13.47 28.63 10.21
CA ALA A 25 -14.42 28.98 11.28
C ALA A 25 -15.49 27.89 11.48
N SER A 26 -15.80 27.12 10.43
CA SER A 26 -16.78 26.03 10.52
C SER A 26 -16.20 24.71 11.05
N SER A 27 -14.88 24.60 11.23
CA SER A 27 -14.25 23.42 11.81
C SER A 27 -14.09 23.56 13.32
N GLY A 28 -14.70 22.67 14.09
CA GLY A 28 -14.53 22.61 15.54
C GLY A 28 -15.71 23.17 16.35
N LEU A 29 -16.89 23.30 15.76
CA LEU A 29 -18.09 23.65 16.51
C LEU A 29 -18.38 22.57 17.57
N THR A 30 -18.49 22.97 18.83
CA THR A 30 -18.81 22.08 19.95
C THR A 30 -20.28 22.25 20.32
N LEU A 31 -21.03 21.15 20.32
CA LEU A 31 -22.40 21.15 20.84
C LEU A 31 -22.34 20.95 22.35
N LYS A 32 -22.85 21.92 23.12
CA LYS A 32 -22.79 21.91 24.59
C LYS A 32 -23.84 21.02 25.26
N HIS A 33 -24.87 20.56 24.54
CA HIS A 33 -25.96 19.77 25.12
C HIS A 33 -25.83 18.28 24.78
N GLU A 34 -26.40 17.41 25.62
CA GLU A 34 -26.53 15.97 25.34
C GLU A 34 -27.31 15.75 24.03
N GLN A 35 -26.76 14.95 23.13
CA GLN A 35 -27.29 14.73 21.78
C GLN A 35 -28.26 13.54 21.70
N THR A 36 -28.71 13.01 22.84
CA THR A 36 -29.62 11.87 22.89
C THR A 36 -31.07 12.34 22.95
N ILE A 37 -31.93 11.74 22.11
CA ILE A 37 -33.38 11.93 22.18
C ILE A 37 -33.84 11.31 23.49
N LYS A 38 -34.00 12.13 24.54
CA LYS A 38 -34.60 11.71 25.80
C LYS A 38 -36.11 11.95 25.71
N ILE A 39 -36.89 10.91 26.02
CA ILE A 39 -38.32 11.05 26.24
C ILE A 39 -38.46 11.91 27.48
N ASN A 40 -39.09 13.07 27.36
CA ASN A 40 -39.32 13.93 28.51
C ASN A 40 -40.65 13.49 29.12
N ASP A 41 -40.60 12.84 30.28
CA ASP A 41 -41.77 12.18 30.91
C ASP A 41 -42.94 13.13 31.19
N GLN A 42 -42.71 14.45 31.15
CA GLN A 42 -43.68 15.45 31.57
C GLN A 42 -44.51 16.07 30.44
N GLN A 43 -44.13 15.89 29.17
CA GLN A 43 -44.84 16.46 28.03
C GLN A 43 -44.66 15.55 26.82
N GLY A 44 -45.76 14.99 26.31
CA GLY A 44 -45.81 14.00 25.21
C GLY A 44 -45.35 14.51 23.83
N PHE A 45 -44.46 15.50 23.79
CA PHE A 45 -43.87 16.04 22.57
C PHE A 45 -42.41 15.65 22.50
N PHE A 46 -42.02 14.96 21.42
CA PHE A 46 -40.62 14.71 21.13
C PHE A 46 -39.94 16.03 20.78
N LYS A 47 -38.87 16.37 21.51
CA LYS A 47 -37.98 17.45 21.11
C LYS A 47 -37.18 16.98 19.90
N TYR A 48 -37.58 17.40 18.70
CA TYR A 48 -36.84 17.14 17.47
C TYR A 48 -35.54 17.95 17.50
N GLN A 49 -34.43 17.28 17.84
CA GLN A 49 -33.09 17.82 17.66
C GLN A 49 -32.42 17.09 16.50
N ARG A 50 -31.63 17.84 15.72
CA ARG A 50 -30.87 17.28 14.60
C ARG A 50 -29.78 16.37 15.15
N ASP A 51 -29.83 15.08 14.82
CA ASP A 51 -28.75 14.13 15.14
C ASP A 51 -27.52 14.48 14.28
N VAL A 52 -26.57 15.19 14.89
CA VAL A 52 -25.31 15.62 14.24
C VAL A 52 -24.34 14.44 14.23
N SER A 53 -24.70 13.42 13.45
CA SER A 53 -23.86 12.26 13.21
C SER A 53 -22.99 12.50 11.98
N ARG A 54 -21.69 12.16 12.07
CA ARG A 54 -20.72 12.23 10.96
C ARG A 54 -20.51 13.62 10.31
N ASP A 55 -20.99 14.70 10.91
CA ASP A 55 -20.73 16.04 10.39
C ASP A 55 -19.34 16.55 10.82
N THR A 56 -18.43 16.67 9.86
CA THR A 56 -17.04 17.11 10.07
C THR A 56 -16.90 18.53 10.61
N ARG A 57 -17.98 19.33 10.60
CA ARG A 57 -18.00 20.69 11.16
C ARG A 57 -17.93 20.68 12.69
N TYR A 58 -18.40 19.61 13.31
CA TYR A 58 -18.51 19.50 14.77
C TYR A 58 -17.40 18.62 15.35
N SER A 59 -16.75 19.07 16.42
CA SER A 59 -15.65 18.30 17.04
C SER A 59 -16.16 17.07 17.82
N ASN A 60 -17.40 17.13 18.33
CA ASN A 60 -18.05 16.07 19.10
C ASN A 60 -19.37 15.66 18.42
N PRO A 61 -19.31 14.88 17.32
CA PRO A 61 -20.51 14.32 16.70
C PRO A 61 -21.12 13.22 17.58
N ALA A 62 -22.45 13.12 17.59
CA ALA A 62 -23.19 12.17 18.43
C ALA A 62 -22.86 10.70 18.11
N LYS A 63 -22.68 10.43 16.82
CA LYS A 63 -22.17 9.17 16.30
C LYS A 63 -20.86 9.44 15.57
N PRO A 64 -19.73 9.33 16.27
CA PRO A 64 -18.42 9.49 15.67
C PRO A 64 -18.23 8.40 14.60
N GLY A 65 -17.80 8.81 13.41
CA GLY A 65 -17.75 7.96 12.22
C GLY A 65 -16.94 6.69 12.45
N ASP A 66 -17.28 5.64 11.68
CA ASP A 66 -16.52 4.39 11.68
C ASP A 66 -15.28 4.58 10.81
N THR A 67 -14.21 5.12 11.41
CA THR A 67 -12.88 5.05 10.81
C THR A 67 -12.35 3.62 10.95
N ALA A 68 -11.53 3.16 10.01
CA ALA A 68 -10.95 1.81 10.05
C ALA A 68 -10.25 1.54 11.39
N ALA A 69 -9.50 2.53 11.91
CA ALA A 69 -8.87 2.46 13.23
C ALA A 69 -9.89 2.28 14.37
N ARG A 70 -11.03 2.98 14.33
CA ARG A 70 -12.06 2.89 15.37
C ARG A 70 -12.85 1.60 15.29
N PHE A 71 -13.03 1.06 14.09
CA PHE A 71 -13.58 -0.27 13.89
C PHE A 71 -12.64 -1.33 14.49
N MET A 72 -11.35 -1.29 14.12
CA MET A 72 -10.32 -2.22 14.59
C MET A 72 -10.08 -2.18 16.09
N PHE A 73 -9.82 -1.00 16.66
CA PHE A 73 -9.36 -0.89 18.06
C PHE A 73 -10.49 -0.66 19.07
N ARG A 74 -11.67 -0.16 18.64
CA ARG A 74 -12.76 0.17 19.58
C ARG A 74 -13.95 -0.77 19.46
N LYS A 75 -14.47 -1.01 18.25
CA LYS A 75 -15.64 -1.88 18.05
C LYS A 75 -15.28 -3.36 18.12
N LEU A 76 -14.19 -3.76 17.48
CA LEU A 76 -13.65 -5.13 17.55
C LEU A 76 -12.88 -5.42 18.84
N GLY A 77 -12.69 -4.43 19.72
CA GLY A 77 -12.01 -4.59 21.01
C GLY A 77 -12.62 -5.65 21.92
N HIS A 78 -13.93 -5.93 21.80
CA HIS A 78 -14.59 -7.00 22.56
C HIS A 78 -14.48 -8.39 21.91
N ALA A 79 -14.14 -8.47 20.63
CA ALA A 79 -14.01 -9.74 19.91
C ALA A 79 -12.53 -10.15 19.87
N TYR A 80 -12.01 -10.58 21.03
CA TYR A 80 -10.60 -10.94 21.18
C TYR A 80 -10.16 -12.08 20.25
N GLU A 81 -11.10 -12.93 19.87
CA GLU A 81 -10.92 -14.09 18.98
C GLU A 81 -10.48 -13.70 17.56
N ILE A 82 -10.71 -12.46 17.13
CA ILE A 82 -10.40 -11.99 15.78
C ILE A 82 -8.95 -11.49 15.66
N TYR A 83 -8.32 -11.02 16.74
CA TYR A 83 -6.94 -10.52 16.68
C TYR A 83 -5.91 -11.55 16.19
N PRO A 84 -5.99 -12.85 16.57
CA PRO A 84 -5.13 -13.88 15.99
C PRO A 84 -5.22 -13.98 14.46
N LEU A 85 -6.41 -13.80 13.87
CA LEU A 85 -6.59 -13.83 12.41
C LEU A 85 -5.88 -12.65 11.73
N PHE A 86 -5.95 -11.45 12.33
CA PHE A 86 -5.20 -10.29 11.83
C PHE A 86 -3.69 -10.48 11.98
N GLY A 87 -3.23 -11.10 13.08
CA GLY A 87 -1.83 -11.46 13.26
C GLY A 87 -1.34 -12.43 12.19
N LEU A 88 -2.12 -13.48 11.90
CA LEU A 88 -1.86 -14.42 10.82
C LEU A 88 -1.80 -13.73 9.45
N LEU A 89 -2.73 -12.80 9.18
CA LEU A 89 -2.71 -12.02 7.94
C LEU A 89 -1.48 -11.12 7.83
N ALA A 90 -1.05 -10.50 8.94
CA ALA A 90 0.18 -9.70 8.96
C ALA A 90 1.42 -10.57 8.69
N ILE A 91 1.53 -11.73 9.34
CA ILE A 91 2.62 -12.69 9.09
C ILE A 91 2.61 -13.15 7.63
N TRP A 92 1.44 -13.46 7.08
CA TRP A 92 1.29 -13.83 5.68
C TRP A 92 1.75 -12.71 4.74
N CYS A 93 1.40 -11.45 5.02
CA CYS A 93 1.85 -10.30 4.21
C CYS A 93 3.37 -10.15 4.24
N VAL A 94 4.01 -10.37 5.39
CA VAL A 94 5.48 -10.33 5.52
C VAL A 94 6.12 -11.47 4.73
N LEU A 95 5.62 -12.70 4.88
CA LEU A 95 6.12 -13.86 4.13
C LEU A 95 5.92 -13.67 2.61
N PHE A 96 4.78 -13.13 2.19
CA PHE A 96 4.52 -12.81 0.80
C PHE A 96 5.47 -11.73 0.26
N GLY A 97 5.71 -10.67 1.02
CA GLY A 97 6.69 -9.65 0.65
C GLY A 97 8.10 -10.23 0.51
N TYR A 98 8.49 -11.12 1.43
CA TYR A 98 9.78 -11.82 1.39
C TYR A 98 9.90 -12.75 0.17
N THR A 99 8.88 -13.58 -0.12
CA THR A 99 8.92 -14.49 -1.27
C THR A 99 8.96 -13.74 -2.59
N VAL A 100 8.23 -12.63 -2.70
CA VAL A 100 8.27 -11.76 -3.88
C VAL A 100 9.65 -11.13 -4.04
N TRP A 101 10.21 -10.56 -2.97
CA TRP A 101 11.55 -9.98 -2.99
C TRP A 101 12.62 -11.00 -3.38
N TYR A 102 12.62 -12.17 -2.76
CA TYR A 102 13.53 -13.26 -3.10
C TYR A 102 13.34 -13.77 -4.54
N SER A 103 12.10 -13.81 -5.03
CA SER A 103 11.83 -14.17 -6.43
C SER A 103 12.48 -13.18 -7.38
N PHE A 104 12.47 -11.88 -7.07
CA PHE A 104 13.09 -10.84 -7.90
C PHE A 104 14.62 -10.89 -7.96
N GLU A 105 15.29 -11.57 -7.02
CA GLU A 105 16.75 -11.75 -7.10
C GLU A 105 17.16 -12.79 -8.16
N LYS A 106 16.24 -13.68 -8.54
CA LYS A 106 16.48 -14.73 -9.55
C LYS A 106 16.79 -14.12 -10.90
N ALA A 107 17.72 -14.76 -11.61
CA ALA A 107 18.26 -14.27 -12.89
C ALA A 107 17.21 -14.13 -14.01
N GLU A 108 16.09 -14.85 -13.87
CA GLU A 108 15.05 -14.99 -14.89
C GLU A 108 14.12 -13.78 -14.98
N ILE A 109 14.03 -12.97 -13.91
CA ILE A 109 12.97 -11.95 -13.84
C ILE A 109 13.38 -10.68 -14.58
N TRP A 110 12.75 -10.48 -15.74
CA TRP A 110 12.97 -9.31 -16.60
C TRP A 110 12.06 -8.14 -16.21
N LEU A 111 12.42 -7.45 -15.12
CA LEU A 111 11.67 -6.30 -14.63
C LEU A 111 11.90 -5.05 -15.48
N ASP A 112 13.14 -4.85 -15.93
CA ASP A 112 13.52 -3.72 -16.78
C ASP A 112 13.83 -4.15 -18.21
N ARG A 113 12.91 -3.83 -19.13
CA ARG A 113 13.02 -4.10 -20.58
C ARG A 113 13.81 -3.04 -21.34
N SER A 114 14.48 -2.12 -20.66
CA SER A 114 15.35 -1.11 -21.27
C SER A 114 16.55 -1.73 -22.02
N HIS A 115 16.99 -2.92 -21.61
CA HIS A 115 18.07 -3.64 -22.25
C HIS A 115 17.55 -4.53 -23.38
N THR A 116 18.22 -4.49 -24.53
CA THR A 116 17.91 -5.35 -25.70
C THR A 116 18.22 -6.83 -25.45
N VAL A 117 19.08 -7.11 -24.46
CA VAL A 117 19.57 -8.43 -24.13
C VAL A 117 18.84 -8.97 -22.90
N ALA A 118 18.34 -10.21 -23.02
CA ALA A 118 17.58 -10.87 -21.97
C ALA A 118 18.39 -10.98 -20.66
N PRO A 119 17.75 -10.94 -19.48
CA PRO A 119 18.46 -10.95 -18.21
C PRO A 119 19.16 -12.28 -17.94
N TRP A 120 18.67 -13.41 -18.48
CA TRP A 120 19.32 -14.72 -18.43
C TRP A 120 20.48 -14.89 -19.41
N ASP A 121 20.81 -13.84 -20.17
CA ASP A 121 21.81 -13.97 -21.20
C ASP A 121 23.22 -14.14 -20.63
N TRP A 122 23.97 -15.05 -21.26
CA TRP A 122 25.26 -15.52 -20.75
C TRP A 122 26.26 -14.38 -20.55
N GLU A 123 26.36 -13.46 -21.51
CA GLU A 123 27.27 -12.31 -21.43
C GLU A 123 26.99 -11.41 -20.22
N ARG A 124 25.73 -11.35 -19.76
CA ARG A 124 25.32 -10.54 -18.62
C ARG A 124 25.54 -11.25 -17.28
N ILE A 125 25.28 -12.56 -17.22
CA ILE A 125 25.31 -13.31 -15.97
C ILE A 125 26.67 -14.01 -15.74
N ARG A 126 27.54 -14.15 -16.74
CA ARG A 126 28.85 -14.83 -16.63
C ARG A 126 29.60 -14.53 -15.33
N ASN A 127 29.65 -13.27 -14.89
CA ASN A 127 30.40 -12.88 -13.69
C ASN A 127 29.65 -13.05 -12.35
N ASN A 128 28.36 -13.36 -12.39
CA ASN A 128 27.47 -13.34 -11.23
C ASN A 128 26.53 -14.55 -11.12
N TYR A 129 26.54 -15.51 -12.05
CA TYR A 129 25.55 -16.60 -12.07
C TYR A 129 25.59 -17.47 -10.81
N TRP A 130 26.79 -17.79 -10.33
CA TRP A 130 26.98 -18.58 -9.11
C TRP A 130 26.59 -17.82 -7.84
N LYS A 131 26.50 -16.49 -7.88
CA LYS A 131 26.11 -15.66 -6.74
C LYS A 131 24.60 -15.49 -6.60
N LYS A 132 23.83 -15.81 -7.65
CA LYS A 132 22.38 -15.63 -7.64
C LYS A 132 21.71 -16.81 -6.94
N PRO A 133 20.79 -16.56 -6.00
CA PRO A 133 20.18 -17.62 -5.21
C PRO A 133 19.25 -18.49 -6.06
N THR A 134 19.35 -19.82 -5.92
CA THR A 134 18.57 -20.82 -6.67
C THR A 134 17.50 -21.43 -5.78
N LEU A 135 17.89 -21.84 -4.57
CA LEU A 135 17.04 -22.43 -3.54
C LEU A 135 16.98 -21.53 -2.31
N VAL A 136 15.79 -21.41 -1.70
CA VAL A 136 15.58 -20.62 -0.47
C VAL A 136 16.35 -21.23 0.70
N PHE A 137 16.50 -22.56 0.71
CA PHE A 137 17.17 -23.31 1.76
C PHE A 137 18.29 -24.14 1.14
N ASP A 138 19.49 -23.57 1.04
CA ASP A 138 20.73 -24.30 0.80
C ASP A 138 21.76 -23.91 1.87
N PRO A 139 21.72 -24.53 3.05
CA PRO A 139 22.67 -24.24 4.13
C PRO A 139 24.11 -24.62 3.76
N THR A 140 24.27 -25.49 2.75
CA THR A 140 25.53 -26.07 2.31
C THR A 140 26.16 -25.34 1.11
N GLY A 141 25.41 -24.45 0.45
CA GLY A 141 25.86 -23.70 -0.73
C GLY A 141 26.25 -24.58 -1.93
N VAL A 142 25.81 -25.84 -1.97
CA VAL A 142 26.20 -26.80 -3.01
C VAL A 142 25.67 -26.36 -4.37
N THR A 143 24.53 -25.67 -4.40
CA THR A 143 23.91 -25.20 -5.64
C THR A 143 24.55 -23.94 -6.24
N HIS A 144 25.47 -23.29 -5.52
CA HIS A 144 26.16 -22.06 -5.92
C HIS A 144 27.63 -22.27 -6.30
N GLN A 145 28.03 -23.52 -6.55
CA GLN A 145 29.40 -23.79 -6.96
C GLN A 145 29.67 -23.26 -8.36
N ARG A 146 30.81 -22.58 -8.48
CA ARG A 146 31.31 -22.09 -9.76
C ARG A 146 31.85 -23.27 -10.57
N LEU A 147 31.34 -23.44 -11.78
CA LEU A 147 31.73 -24.51 -12.71
C LEU A 147 32.47 -23.90 -13.90
N GLU A 148 33.80 -23.85 -13.81
CA GLU A 148 34.65 -23.23 -14.83
C GLU A 148 34.52 -23.92 -16.20
N ILE A 149 34.32 -25.23 -16.23
CA ILE A 149 34.11 -26.00 -17.47
C ILE A 149 32.81 -25.57 -18.17
N LEU A 150 31.78 -25.28 -17.40
CA LEU A 150 30.50 -24.82 -17.92
C LEU A 150 30.63 -23.41 -18.49
N GLU A 151 31.44 -22.56 -17.85
CA GLU A 151 31.75 -21.22 -18.36
C GLU A 151 32.45 -21.27 -19.72
N THR A 152 33.48 -22.10 -19.86
CA THR A 152 34.20 -22.24 -21.13
C THR A 152 33.30 -22.76 -22.25
N LEU A 153 32.45 -23.75 -21.95
CA LEU A 153 31.51 -24.29 -22.93
C LEU A 153 30.48 -23.25 -23.36
N GLN A 154 29.93 -22.47 -22.44
CA GLN A 154 28.97 -21.41 -22.79
C GLN A 154 29.63 -20.26 -23.56
N ASP A 155 30.87 -19.88 -23.22
CA ASP A 155 31.64 -18.90 -23.99
C ASP A 155 31.85 -19.36 -25.44
N GLU A 156 32.25 -20.62 -25.64
CA GLU A 156 32.42 -21.21 -26.98
C GLU A 156 31.10 -21.30 -27.75
N MET A 157 30.00 -21.67 -27.09
CA MET A 157 28.68 -21.71 -27.72
C MET A 157 28.20 -20.32 -28.15
N VAL A 158 28.44 -19.29 -27.33
CA VAL A 158 28.09 -17.91 -27.70
C VAL A 158 28.97 -17.42 -28.84
N ALA A 159 30.27 -17.71 -28.84
CA ALA A 159 31.16 -17.39 -29.94
C ALA A 159 30.70 -18.07 -31.25
N ALA A 160 30.42 -19.37 -31.22
CA ALA A 160 29.92 -20.12 -32.37
C ALA A 160 28.54 -19.62 -32.85
N ALA A 161 27.66 -19.20 -31.94
CA ALA A 161 26.34 -18.66 -32.30
C ALA A 161 26.46 -17.30 -33.01
N LYS A 162 27.43 -16.46 -32.61
CA LYS A 162 27.76 -15.19 -33.27
C LYS A 162 28.36 -15.42 -34.65
N GLU A 163 29.26 -16.39 -34.79
CA GLU A 163 29.82 -16.77 -36.10
C GLU A 163 28.74 -17.25 -37.07
N ARG A 164 27.72 -17.94 -36.56
CA ARG A 164 26.56 -18.39 -37.35
C ARG A 164 25.52 -17.30 -37.62
N GLY A 165 25.65 -16.10 -37.05
CA GLY A 165 24.68 -15.00 -37.19
C GLY A 165 23.30 -15.28 -36.57
N THR A 166 23.21 -16.29 -35.70
CA THR A 166 21.95 -16.67 -35.02
C THR A 166 21.65 -15.81 -33.79
N ARG A 167 22.48 -14.80 -33.52
CA ARG A 167 22.44 -13.96 -32.34
C ARG A 167 23.05 -12.59 -32.61
#